data_AF-A0A7M2T4Y6-F1
#
_entry.id   AF-A0A7M2T4Y6-F1
#
_cell.length_a   1.000
_cell.length_b   1.000
_cell.length_c   1.000
_cell.angle_alpha   90.00
_cell.angle_beta   90.00
_cell.angle_gamma   90.00
#
_symmetry.space_group_name_H-M   'P 1'
#
loop_
_entity.id
_entity.type
_entity.pdbx_description
1 polymer ?
#
loop_
_entity_poly.entity_id
_entity_poly.type
_entity_poly.pdbx_seq_one_letter_code
_entity_poly.pdbx_strand_id
1 'polypeptide(L)'
;MGRPEGMRLIVGQVKPSRRDAKKLTAFEQRTGWHYQIVATNVPARQGLSRALGSGQVWFVDALYRDHAEVEDRVKAIKRVGLGLLPSTSWQLNAAWVLAATLAADLDAWTRLLLLHDEPALAAAEPETIRRKLYHLPARLTTHARRRTLHLDRTWPGPTRSPRPGGAPPNCWPAPYGRPPPRRHRRGENRSTLGPVEPDAATPARRSSTARS
;
A
#
# COMPACT_ATOMS: atom_id res chain seq x y z
N MET A 1 4.29 29.41 34.05
CA MET A 1 5.02 28.85 32.88
C MET A 1 4.80 29.80 31.71
N GLY A 2 5.79 30.64 31.40
CA GLY A 2 5.71 31.63 30.33
C GLY A 2 5.89 31.01 28.95
N ARG A 3 5.37 31.69 27.93
CA ARG A 3 5.56 31.32 26.52
C ARG A 3 7.05 31.35 26.15
N PRO A 4 7.57 30.36 25.40
CA PRO A 4 8.93 30.40 24.86
C PRO A 4 9.17 31.66 24.03
N GLU A 5 10.34 32.28 24.21
CA GLU A 5 10.74 33.46 23.44
C GLU A 5 10.79 33.14 21.94
N GLY A 6 10.33 34.08 21.10
CA GLY A 6 10.28 33.88 19.65
C GLY A 6 9.14 32.99 19.13
N MET A 7 8.33 32.37 20.00
CA MET A 7 7.14 31.62 19.58
C MET A 7 6.07 32.60 19.06
N ARG A 8 5.43 32.29 17.93
CA ARG A 8 4.29 33.01 17.34
C ARG A 8 3.07 32.08 17.23
N LEU A 9 1.86 32.65 17.37
CA LEU A 9 0.61 31.94 17.14
C LEU A 9 -0.04 32.56 15.91
N ILE A 10 -0.41 31.73 14.96
CA ILE A 10 -1.10 32.11 13.74
C ILE A 10 -2.50 31.51 13.83
N VAL A 11 -3.53 32.34 13.63
CA VAL A 11 -4.93 31.91 13.67
C VAL A 11 -5.50 31.98 12.26
N GLY A 12 -5.83 30.81 11.72
CA GLY A 12 -6.57 30.67 10.47
C GLY A 12 -8.06 30.55 10.73
N GLN A 13 -8.85 31.15 9.85
CA GLN A 13 -10.30 30.98 9.82
C GLN A 13 -10.66 30.19 8.56
N VAL A 14 -11.40 29.10 8.73
CA VAL A 14 -11.82 28.23 7.65
C VAL A 14 -13.33 28.08 7.70
N LYS A 15 -13.99 28.13 6.54
CA LYS A 15 -15.42 27.86 6.48
C LYS A 15 -15.64 26.37 6.79
N PRO A 16 -16.39 26.02 7.85
CA PRO A 16 -16.53 24.63 8.27
C PRO A 16 -17.21 23.80 7.18
N SER A 17 -16.66 22.62 6.89
CA SER A 17 -17.32 21.68 5.97
C SER A 17 -18.46 20.94 6.67
N ARG A 18 -19.34 20.29 5.90
CA ARG A 18 -20.41 19.45 6.46
C ARG A 18 -19.90 18.35 7.38
N ARG A 19 -18.66 17.87 7.18
CA ARG A 19 -18.03 16.85 8.03
C ARG A 19 -17.60 17.42 9.38
N ASP A 20 -17.23 18.70 9.40
CA ASP A 20 -16.72 19.38 10.59
C ASP A 20 -17.85 19.87 11.48
N ALA A 21 -19.06 20.05 10.92
CA ALA A 21 -20.27 20.52 11.63
C ALA A 21 -20.51 19.84 13.00
N LYS A 22 -20.17 18.55 13.14
CA LYS A 22 -20.33 17.80 14.41
C LYS A 22 -19.27 18.08 15.46
N LYS A 23 -18.13 18.64 15.07
CA LYS A 23 -16.94 18.87 15.91
C LYS A 23 -16.77 20.34 16.31
N LEU A 24 -17.64 21.24 15.83
CA LEU A 24 -17.52 22.66 16.14
C LEU A 24 -17.77 22.92 17.63
N THR A 25 -16.88 23.71 18.21
CA THR A 25 -17.02 24.24 19.57
C THR A 25 -18.20 25.21 19.64
N ALA A 26 -18.80 25.42 20.81
CA ALA A 26 -19.91 26.38 20.99
C ALA A 26 -19.58 27.80 20.47
N PHE A 27 -18.31 28.21 20.57
CA PHE A 27 -17.83 29.48 20.01
C PHE A 27 -17.84 29.50 18.47
N GLU A 28 -17.43 28.40 17.84
CA GLU A 28 -17.37 28.23 16.38
C GLU A 28 -18.77 28.15 15.77
N GLN A 29 -19.71 27.52 16.48
CA GLN A 29 -21.12 27.47 16.09
C GLN A 29 -21.76 28.87 16.09
N ARG A 30 -21.41 29.72 17.07
CA ARG A 30 -21.90 31.09 17.16
C ARG A 30 -21.34 32.01 16.07
N THR A 31 -20.07 31.83 15.72
CA THR A 31 -19.37 32.68 14.75
C THR A 31 -19.53 32.19 13.31
N GLY A 32 -19.86 30.90 13.12
CA GLY A 32 -19.97 30.27 11.81
C GLY A 32 -18.62 29.95 11.16
N TRP A 33 -17.51 30.10 11.90
CA TRP A 33 -16.15 29.87 11.41
C TRP A 33 -15.46 28.78 12.25
N HIS A 34 -14.68 27.92 11.58
CA HIS A 34 -13.76 27.01 12.25
C HIS A 34 -12.41 27.70 12.42
N TYR A 35 -11.86 27.66 13.63
CA TYR A 35 -10.60 28.31 13.94
C TYR A 35 -9.49 27.27 14.11
N GLN A 36 -8.39 27.49 13.43
CA GLN A 36 -7.20 26.66 13.53
C GLN A 36 -6.03 27.52 14.03
N ILE A 37 -5.37 27.06 15.09
CA ILE A 37 -4.24 27.78 15.69
C ILE A 37 -2.97 26.99 15.41
N VAL A 38 -2.01 27.63 14.74
CA VAL A 38 -0.68 27.07 14.51
C VAL A 38 0.33 27.80 15.37
N ALA A 39 1.00 27.04 16.22
CA ALA A 39 2.12 27.53 17.02
C ALA A 39 3.44 27.22 16.32
N THR A 40 4.29 28.23 16.13
CA THR A 40 5.56 28.05 15.43
C THR A 40 6.63 28.98 16.01
N ASN A 41 7.89 28.58 15.93
CA ASN A 41 9.06 29.37 16.30
C ASN A 41 9.80 29.97 15.08
N VAL A 42 9.23 29.85 13.88
CA VAL A 42 9.82 30.44 12.68
C VAL A 42 9.79 31.97 12.81
N PRO A 43 10.92 32.69 12.64
CA PRO A 43 10.96 34.15 12.75
C PRO A 43 10.11 34.84 11.67
N ALA A 44 9.34 35.87 12.04
CA ALA A 44 8.47 36.60 11.10
C ALA A 44 9.23 37.34 9.99
N ARG A 45 10.36 37.98 10.32
CA ARG A 45 11.13 38.78 9.35
C ARG A 45 12.15 37.97 8.57
N GLN A 46 12.89 37.09 9.26
CA GLN A 46 13.98 36.33 8.67
C GLN A 46 13.54 34.99 8.07
N GLY A 47 12.51 34.35 8.63
CA GLY A 47 12.18 32.97 8.29
C GLY A 47 13.30 31.98 8.65
N LEU A 48 13.22 30.80 8.06
CA LEU A 48 14.24 29.76 8.03
C LEU A 48 15.39 30.15 7.09
N SER A 49 16.62 29.86 7.52
CA SER A 49 17.87 30.24 6.81
C SER A 49 17.99 29.72 5.38
N ARG A 50 17.31 28.61 5.02
CA ARG A 50 17.36 27.99 3.69
C ARG A 50 16.08 28.17 2.87
N ALA A 51 15.11 28.92 3.38
CA ALA A 51 13.82 29.13 2.71
C ALA A 51 13.42 30.61 2.76
N LEU A 52 13.73 31.34 1.70
CA LEU A 52 13.30 32.74 1.55
C LEU A 52 11.78 32.84 1.64
N GLY A 53 11.27 33.84 2.35
CA GLY A 53 9.83 34.04 2.53
C GLY A 53 9.16 33.11 3.54
N SER A 54 9.90 32.20 4.20
CA SER A 54 9.33 31.29 5.20
C SER A 54 8.84 31.95 6.49
N GLY A 55 9.21 33.21 6.71
CA GLY A 55 8.66 34.03 7.79
C GLY A 55 7.20 34.42 7.57
N GLN A 56 6.70 34.34 6.34
CA GLN A 56 5.35 34.76 5.96
C GLN A 56 4.29 33.78 6.43
N VAL A 57 3.09 34.30 6.69
CA VAL A 57 1.95 33.52 7.22
C VAL A 57 1.51 32.41 6.25
N TRP A 58 1.44 32.71 4.94
CA TRP A 58 1.05 31.75 3.92
C TRP A 58 1.99 30.55 3.82
N PHE A 59 3.28 30.74 4.08
CA PHE A 59 4.26 29.65 4.05
C PHE A 59 4.04 28.67 5.20
N VAL A 60 3.80 29.19 6.41
CA VAL A 60 3.48 28.34 7.57
C VAL A 60 2.17 27.60 7.38
N ASP A 61 1.15 28.28 6.84
CA ASP A 61 -0.14 27.65 6.54
C ASP A 61 0.02 26.52 5.51
N ALA A 62 0.80 26.75 4.45
CA ALA A 62 1.12 25.72 3.46
C ALA A 62 1.87 24.52 4.07
N LEU A 63 2.92 24.77 4.87
CA LEU A 63 3.64 23.71 5.59
C LEU A 63 2.73 22.91 6.51
N TYR A 64 1.79 23.57 7.17
CA TYR A 64 0.86 22.88 8.05
C TYR A 64 -0.12 22.01 7.25
N ARG A 65 -0.61 22.49 6.10
CA ARG A 65 -1.47 21.67 5.23
C ARG A 65 -0.72 20.47 4.64
N ASP A 66 0.55 20.65 4.31
CA ASP A 66 1.44 19.59 3.82
C ASP A 66 1.66 18.48 4.86
N HIS A 67 1.47 18.79 6.16
CA HIS A 67 1.56 17.78 7.22
C HIS A 67 0.61 16.59 7.02
N ALA A 68 -0.49 16.76 6.27
CA ALA A 68 -1.38 15.65 5.91
C ALA A 68 -0.65 14.54 5.13
N GLU A 69 0.34 14.89 4.30
CA GLU A 69 1.15 13.91 3.58
C GLU A 69 1.99 13.04 4.54
N VAL A 70 2.51 13.65 5.61
CA VAL A 70 3.24 12.93 6.66
C VAL A 70 2.34 11.92 7.35
N GLU A 71 1.09 12.29 7.67
CA GLU A 71 0.14 11.36 8.26
C GLU A 71 -0.18 10.16 7.36
N ASP A 72 -0.34 10.40 6.06
CA ASP A 72 -0.60 9.33 5.10
C ASP A 72 0.62 8.41 4.93
N ARG A 73 1.84 8.97 4.96
CA ARG A 73 3.08 8.16 5.02
C ARG A 73 3.20 7.36 6.31
N VAL A 74 2.80 7.92 7.44
CA VAL A 74 2.77 7.19 8.74
C VAL A 74 1.74 6.06 8.70
N LYS A 75 0.59 6.25 8.06
CA LYS A 75 -0.40 5.15 7.87
C LYS A 75 0.17 4.06 6.96
N ALA A 76 0.84 4.44 5.88
CA ALA A 76 1.50 3.53 4.96
C ALA A 76 2.57 2.65 5.64
N ILE A 77 3.53 3.25 6.37
CA ILE A 77 4.59 2.50 7.07
C ILE A 77 4.03 1.56 8.16
N LYS A 78 2.95 1.96 8.83
CA LYS A 78 2.24 1.10 9.80
C LYS A 78 1.64 -0.14 9.14
N ARG A 79 1.05 0.00 7.95
CA ARG A 79 0.50 -1.15 7.19
C ARG A 79 1.58 -2.13 6.72
N VAL A 80 2.75 -1.63 6.36
CA VAL A 80 3.79 -2.45 5.70
C VAL A 80 4.74 -3.12 6.68
N GLY A 81 5.04 -2.49 7.83
CA GLY A 81 6.06 -3.02 8.75
C GLY A 81 5.85 -2.70 10.22
N LEU A 82 5.58 -1.44 10.57
CA LEU A 82 5.55 -1.03 11.98
C LEU A 82 4.36 -1.60 12.77
N GLY A 83 3.28 -2.01 12.09
CA GLY A 83 2.15 -2.70 12.73
C GLY A 83 2.36 -4.20 12.96
N LEU A 84 3.45 -4.79 12.46
CA LEU A 84 3.70 -6.23 12.43
C LEU A 84 5.03 -6.57 13.11
N LEU A 85 5.11 -6.37 14.43
CA LEU A 85 6.31 -6.73 15.19
C LEU A 85 6.51 -8.26 15.19
N PRO A 86 7.68 -8.77 14.77
CA PRO A 86 7.87 -10.20 14.52
C PRO A 86 8.17 -11.01 15.78
N SER A 87 8.43 -10.38 16.93
CA SER A 87 8.96 -11.08 18.11
C SER A 87 8.50 -10.49 19.43
N THR A 88 8.66 -11.27 20.49
CA THR A 88 8.55 -10.83 21.89
C THR A 88 9.84 -10.16 22.39
N SER A 89 10.98 -10.35 21.71
CA SER A 89 12.25 -9.72 22.09
C SER A 89 12.30 -8.23 21.73
N TRP A 90 12.68 -7.41 22.69
CA TRP A 90 12.88 -5.97 22.49
C TRP A 90 13.96 -5.66 21.46
N GLN A 91 15.14 -6.31 21.54
CA GLN A 91 16.25 -5.98 20.62
C GLN A 91 15.88 -6.27 19.16
N LEU A 92 15.17 -7.38 18.92
CA LEU A 92 14.73 -7.75 17.57
C LEU A 92 13.67 -6.78 17.05
N ASN A 93 12.74 -6.34 17.90
CA ASN A 93 11.74 -5.34 17.52
C ASN A 93 12.36 -3.96 17.27
N ALA A 94 13.38 -3.56 18.05
CA ALA A 94 14.12 -2.33 17.79
C ALA A 94 14.83 -2.36 16.43
N ALA A 95 15.50 -3.47 16.11
CA ALA A 95 16.11 -3.67 14.79
C ALA A 95 15.06 -3.67 13.67
N TRP A 96 13.89 -4.27 13.91
CA TRP A 96 12.76 -4.26 12.97
C TRP A 96 12.24 -2.85 12.70
N VAL A 97 12.07 -2.02 13.73
CA VAL A 97 11.65 -0.62 13.58
C VAL A 97 12.66 0.15 12.72
N LEU A 98 13.96 -0.01 12.98
CA LEU A 98 15.00 0.61 12.15
C LEU A 98 14.93 0.15 10.69
N ALA A 99 14.77 -1.15 10.46
CA ALA A 99 14.63 -1.69 9.11
C ALA A 99 13.37 -1.16 8.39
N ALA A 100 12.24 -1.05 9.11
CA ALA A 100 11.00 -0.51 8.58
C ALA A 100 11.12 0.98 8.22
N THR A 101 11.81 1.78 9.05
CA THR A 101 12.09 3.19 8.74
C THR A 101 12.99 3.33 7.52
N LEU A 102 14.08 2.55 7.43
CA LEU A 102 14.95 2.54 6.26
C LEU A 102 14.18 2.14 4.98
N ALA A 103 13.29 1.16 5.07
CA ALA A 103 12.45 0.75 3.93
C ALA A 103 11.50 1.89 3.50
N ALA A 104 10.94 2.65 4.44
CA ALA A 104 10.09 3.80 4.12
C ALA A 104 10.87 4.96 3.49
N ASP A 105 12.10 5.21 3.94
CA ASP A 105 12.98 6.17 3.30
C ASP A 105 13.25 5.73 1.86
N LEU A 106 13.70 4.49 1.64
CA LEU A 106 13.95 3.97 0.29
C LEU A 106 12.72 4.06 -0.63
N ASP A 107 11.51 3.82 -0.11
CA ASP A 107 10.27 4.01 -0.86
C ASP A 107 10.06 5.47 -1.26
N ALA A 108 10.28 6.42 -0.34
CA ALA A 108 10.17 7.85 -0.61
C ALA A 108 11.20 8.31 -1.66
N TRP A 109 12.46 7.87 -1.55
CA TRP A 109 13.50 8.17 -2.53
C TRP A 109 13.20 7.55 -3.90
N THR A 110 12.66 6.32 -3.93
CA THR A 110 12.23 5.67 -5.18
C THR A 110 11.15 6.49 -5.86
N ARG A 111 10.15 6.98 -5.13
CA ARG A 111 9.10 7.84 -5.70
C ARG A 111 9.65 9.16 -6.22
N LEU A 112 10.52 9.80 -5.44
CA LEU A 112 11.10 11.10 -5.78
C LEU A 112 12.03 11.04 -7.00
N LEU A 113 12.86 9.99 -7.09
CA LEU A 113 13.91 9.91 -8.11
C LEU A 113 13.53 9.07 -9.32
N LEU A 114 12.82 7.95 -9.11
CA LEU A 114 12.55 6.96 -10.17
C LEU A 114 11.17 7.13 -10.79
N LEU A 115 10.17 7.56 -10.02
CA LEU A 115 8.76 7.59 -10.46
C LEU A 115 8.26 9.01 -10.77
N HIS A 116 9.16 9.98 -10.93
CA HIS A 116 8.77 11.38 -11.14
C HIS A 116 7.95 11.60 -12.43
N ASP A 117 8.21 10.80 -13.47
CA ASP A 117 7.48 10.82 -14.75
C ASP A 117 6.20 9.98 -14.75
N GLU A 118 5.95 9.18 -13.70
CA GLU A 118 4.85 8.21 -13.62
C GLU A 118 3.94 8.50 -12.42
N PRO A 119 3.06 9.52 -12.53
CA PRO A 119 2.29 10.04 -11.40
C PRO A 119 1.35 8.99 -10.78
N ALA A 120 0.86 8.05 -11.58
CA ALA A 120 0.00 6.96 -11.11
C ALA A 120 0.73 5.98 -10.18
N LEU A 121 2.03 5.77 -10.39
CA LEU A 121 2.85 4.93 -9.50
C LEU A 121 3.40 5.76 -8.33
N ALA A 122 3.78 7.01 -8.56
CA ALA A 122 4.25 7.91 -7.51
C ALA A 122 3.21 8.15 -6.40
N ALA A 123 1.91 8.19 -6.75
CA ALA A 123 0.80 8.34 -5.81
C ALA A 123 0.23 7.00 -5.27
N ALA A 124 0.75 5.85 -5.72
CA ALA A 124 0.17 4.55 -5.38
C ALA A 124 0.44 4.13 -3.92
N GLU A 125 -0.49 3.39 -3.31
CA GLU A 125 -0.26 2.75 -2.01
C GLU A 125 0.98 1.83 -2.05
N PRO A 126 1.78 1.73 -0.97
CA PRO A 126 3.03 0.95 -0.97
C PRO A 126 2.86 -0.51 -1.37
N GLU A 127 1.72 -1.11 -1.06
CA GLU A 127 1.40 -2.49 -1.46
C GLU A 127 1.31 -2.63 -3.00
N THR A 128 0.81 -1.62 -3.68
CA THR A 128 0.75 -1.60 -5.14
C THR A 128 2.15 -1.52 -5.73
N ILE A 129 3.02 -0.65 -5.18
CA ILE A 129 4.42 -0.55 -5.61
C ILE A 129 5.16 -1.86 -5.34
N ARG A 130 4.94 -2.46 -4.17
CA ARG A 130 5.54 -3.76 -3.83
C ARG A 130 5.23 -4.82 -4.88
N ARG A 131 3.96 -4.93 -5.28
CA ARG A 131 3.52 -5.92 -6.28
C ARG A 131 3.99 -5.60 -7.70
N LYS A 132 4.03 -4.32 -8.08
CA LYS A 132 4.33 -3.89 -9.45
C LYS A 132 5.81 -3.65 -9.74
N LEU A 133 6.59 -3.26 -8.73
CA LEU A 133 7.97 -2.82 -8.88
C LEU A 133 8.93 -3.68 -8.05
N TYR A 134 8.70 -3.81 -6.75
CA TYR A 134 9.69 -4.47 -5.87
C TYR A 134 9.75 -6.00 -6.04
N HIS A 135 8.68 -6.61 -6.53
CA HIS A 135 8.64 -8.04 -6.86
C HIS A 135 9.01 -8.35 -8.32
N LEU A 136 9.47 -7.37 -9.10
CA LEU A 136 9.90 -7.62 -10.47
C LEU A 136 11.15 -8.50 -10.46
N PRO A 137 11.17 -9.62 -11.22
CA PRO A 137 12.37 -10.40 -11.41
C PRO A 137 13.36 -9.57 -12.24
N ALA A 138 14.38 -9.04 -11.56
CA ALA A 138 15.39 -8.20 -12.17
C ALA A 138 16.79 -8.58 -11.69
N ARG A 139 17.76 -8.53 -12.59
CA ARG A 139 19.18 -8.74 -12.27
C ARG A 139 19.93 -7.44 -12.52
N LEU A 140 20.55 -6.89 -11.48
CA LEU A 140 21.46 -5.75 -11.61
C LEU A 140 22.89 -6.26 -11.84
N THR A 141 23.47 -5.95 -12.99
CA THR A 141 24.88 -6.23 -13.28
C THR A 141 25.68 -4.94 -13.29
N THR A 142 26.95 -5.01 -12.89
CA THR A 142 27.88 -3.88 -12.95
C THR A 142 29.05 -4.27 -13.84
N HIS A 143 29.29 -3.51 -14.91
CA HIS A 143 30.39 -3.74 -15.83
C HIS A 143 30.99 -2.41 -16.27
N ALA A 144 32.33 -2.29 -16.27
CA ALA A 144 33.05 -1.09 -16.71
C ALA A 144 32.48 0.23 -16.13
N ARG A 145 32.20 0.25 -14.81
CA ARG A 145 31.58 1.38 -14.08
C ARG A 145 30.16 1.76 -14.51
N ARG A 146 29.49 0.94 -15.33
CA ARG A 146 28.05 1.07 -15.67
C ARG A 146 27.23 0.01 -14.94
N ARG A 147 26.04 0.39 -14.52
CA ARG A 147 25.04 -0.52 -13.92
C ARG A 147 23.95 -0.80 -14.95
N THR A 148 23.67 -2.06 -15.21
CA THR A 148 22.63 -2.47 -16.17
C THR A 148 21.60 -3.33 -15.44
N LEU A 149 20.34 -2.90 -15.48
CA LEU A 149 19.22 -3.66 -14.95
C LEU A 149 18.63 -4.53 -16.05
N HIS A 150 18.77 -5.84 -15.92
CA HIS A 150 18.17 -6.81 -16.81
C HIS A 150 16.79 -7.20 -16.25
N LEU A 151 15.74 -6.87 -17.01
CA LEU A 151 14.38 -7.28 -16.73
C LEU A 151 14.04 -8.51 -17.58
N ASP A 152 13.26 -9.44 -17.01
CA ASP A 152 12.74 -10.56 -17.78
C ASP A 152 11.81 -10.04 -18.90
N ARG A 153 12.11 -10.42 -20.15
CA ARG A 153 11.35 -10.00 -21.34
C ARG A 153 9.95 -10.60 -21.39
N THR A 154 9.73 -11.73 -20.71
CA THR A 154 8.45 -12.43 -20.67
C THR A 154 7.53 -11.91 -19.55
N TRP A 155 8.04 -11.01 -18.71
CA TRP A 155 7.22 -10.35 -17.70
C TRP A 155 6.11 -9.56 -18.40
N PRO A 156 4.82 -9.77 -18.05
CA PRO A 156 3.74 -8.96 -18.58
C PRO A 156 3.95 -7.53 -18.07
N GLY A 157 4.52 -6.67 -18.92
CA GLY A 157 4.72 -5.26 -18.62
C GLY A 157 3.39 -4.59 -18.25
N PRO A 158 3.43 -3.38 -17.65
CA PRO A 158 2.21 -2.67 -17.33
C PRO A 158 1.40 -2.49 -18.63
N THR A 159 0.29 -3.22 -18.75
CA THR A 159 -0.65 -3.06 -19.85
C THR A 159 -1.06 -1.59 -19.87
N ARG A 160 -0.60 -0.84 -20.88
CA ARG A 160 -1.07 0.52 -21.18
C ARG A 160 -2.60 0.48 -21.10
N SER A 161 -3.21 1.26 -20.22
CA SER A 161 -4.65 1.14 -19.98
C SER A 161 -5.40 1.29 -21.31
N PRO A 162 -6.48 0.51 -21.55
CA PRO A 162 -7.25 0.67 -22.77
C PRO A 162 -7.80 2.11 -22.83
N ARG A 163 -7.84 2.67 -24.05
CA ARG A 163 -8.62 3.88 -24.34
C ARG A 163 -10.07 3.67 -23.85
N PRO A 164 -10.79 4.73 -23.43
CA PRO A 164 -12.15 4.59 -22.94
C PRO A 164 -13.02 3.95 -24.02
N GLY A 165 -13.59 2.77 -23.72
CA GLY A 165 -14.46 2.01 -24.63
C GLY A 165 -14.11 0.53 -24.81
N GLY A 166 -12.92 0.08 -24.39
CA GLY A 166 -12.55 -1.34 -24.42
C GLY A 166 -12.68 -1.99 -23.04
N ALA A 167 -13.42 -3.11 -22.95
CA ALA A 167 -13.49 -3.92 -21.73
C ALA A 167 -12.08 -4.32 -21.25
N PRO A 168 -11.79 -4.31 -19.94
CA PRO A 168 -10.45 -4.60 -19.46
C PRO A 168 -10.11 -6.07 -19.74
N PRO A 169 -8.97 -6.37 -20.38
CA PRO A 169 -8.44 -7.70 -20.34
C PRO A 169 -8.00 -7.93 -18.88
N ASN A 170 -8.59 -8.97 -18.30
CA ASN A 170 -8.15 -9.70 -17.12
C ASN A 170 -6.65 -10.06 -17.21
N CYS A 171 -5.77 -9.06 -17.02
CA CYS A 171 -4.31 -9.18 -17.13
C CYS A 171 -3.60 -9.36 -15.78
N TRP A 172 -4.29 -9.88 -14.77
CA TRP A 172 -3.60 -10.40 -13.59
C TRP A 172 -3.50 -11.91 -13.74
N PRO A 173 -2.30 -12.50 -13.82
CA PRO A 173 -2.19 -13.94 -13.72
C PRO A 173 -2.74 -14.35 -12.35
N ALA A 174 -3.77 -15.19 -12.36
CA ALA A 174 -4.28 -15.83 -11.15
C ALA A 174 -3.09 -16.51 -10.44
N PRO A 175 -2.91 -16.34 -9.12
CA PRO A 175 -1.80 -16.96 -8.45
C PRO A 175 -2.02 -18.48 -8.47
N TYR A 176 -1.13 -19.16 -9.19
CA TYR A 176 -0.98 -20.62 -9.25
C TYR A 176 -2.16 -21.37 -9.90
N GLY A 177 -1.99 -21.72 -11.18
CA GLY A 177 -2.84 -22.70 -11.84
C GLY A 177 -2.72 -24.06 -11.16
N ARG A 178 -3.85 -24.60 -10.67
CA ARG A 178 -4.00 -26.05 -10.51
C ARG A 178 -3.78 -26.70 -11.89
N PRO A 179 -2.99 -27.78 -12.01
CA PRO A 179 -2.89 -28.49 -13.28
C PRO A 179 -4.28 -29.07 -13.65
N PRO A 180 -4.66 -29.09 -14.94
CA PRO A 180 -5.92 -29.68 -15.36
C PRO A 180 -5.95 -31.18 -15.03
N PRO A 181 -7.10 -31.76 -14.65
CA PRO A 181 -7.19 -33.18 -14.39
C PRO A 181 -6.84 -33.97 -15.65
N ARG A 182 -5.96 -34.98 -15.50
CA ARG A 182 -5.58 -35.90 -16.59
C ARG A 182 -6.85 -36.52 -17.19
N ARG A 183 -7.19 -36.15 -18.42
CA ARG A 183 -8.16 -36.90 -19.23
C ARG A 183 -7.55 -38.27 -19.52
N HIS A 184 -8.08 -39.32 -18.89
CA HIS A 184 -7.82 -40.68 -19.34
C HIS A 184 -8.33 -40.82 -20.78
N ARG A 185 -7.38 -40.96 -21.71
CA ARG A 185 -7.65 -41.26 -23.11
C ARG A 185 -8.22 -42.68 -23.16
N ARG A 186 -9.53 -42.77 -23.36
CA ARG A 186 -10.23 -44.02 -23.67
C ARG A 186 -9.68 -44.51 -25.01
N GLY A 187 -8.87 -45.55 -24.98
CA GLY A 187 -8.34 -46.28 -26.13
C GLY A 187 -8.83 -47.72 -26.06
N GLU A 188 -9.27 -48.23 -27.21
CA GLU A 188 -9.89 -49.52 -27.43
C GLU A 188 -8.97 -50.70 -27.16
N ASN A 189 -9.49 -51.72 -26.47
CA ASN A 189 -8.94 -53.06 -26.44
C ASN A 189 -10.08 -54.05 -26.66
N ARG A 190 -10.22 -54.50 -27.91
CA ARG A 190 -11.14 -55.53 -28.37
C ARG A 190 -10.36 -56.83 -28.51
N SER A 191 -10.44 -57.76 -27.56
CA SER A 191 -10.23 -59.22 -27.76
C SER A 191 -10.71 -59.96 -26.50
N THR A 192 -11.90 -60.56 -26.52
CA THR A 192 -12.15 -62.02 -26.58
C THR A 192 -11.64 -62.82 -25.38
N LEU A 193 -12.56 -63.32 -24.55
CA LEU A 193 -12.63 -64.71 -24.03
C LEU A 193 -13.91 -64.91 -23.18
N GLY A 194 -14.87 -65.69 -23.71
CA GLY A 194 -15.76 -66.65 -23.01
C GLY A 194 -16.88 -66.17 -22.06
N PRO A 195 -18.12 -66.72 -22.12
CA PRO A 195 -19.18 -66.45 -21.17
C PRO A 195 -19.19 -67.44 -20.00
N VAL A 196 -19.49 -66.96 -18.79
CA VAL A 196 -19.94 -67.80 -17.66
C VAL A 196 -21.05 -67.06 -16.92
N GLU A 197 -22.15 -67.78 -16.70
CA GLU A 197 -23.44 -67.39 -16.10
C GLU A 197 -23.38 -66.95 -14.61
N PRO A 198 -24.48 -66.38 -14.08
CA PRO A 198 -24.52 -65.67 -12.81
C PRO A 198 -24.96 -66.55 -11.64
N ASP A 199 -24.67 -66.14 -10.39
CA ASP A 199 -25.56 -66.50 -9.29
C ASP A 199 -25.62 -65.52 -8.10
N ALA A 200 -26.86 -65.30 -7.68
CA ALA A 200 -27.43 -64.97 -6.36
C ALA A 200 -26.92 -63.81 -5.46
N ALA A 201 -27.78 -62.78 -5.37
CA ALA A 201 -28.55 -62.33 -4.19
C ALA A 201 -27.89 -61.71 -2.91
N THR A 202 -28.11 -60.38 -2.73
CA THR A 202 -29.00 -59.72 -1.71
C THR A 202 -28.71 -59.88 -0.19
N PRO A 203 -28.98 -58.89 0.72
CA PRO A 203 -28.84 -57.42 0.68
C PRO A 203 -28.41 -56.76 2.03
N ALA A 204 -28.54 -55.43 2.07
CA ALA A 204 -28.28 -54.46 3.15
C ALA A 204 -29.15 -54.52 4.43
N ARG A 205 -28.64 -53.94 5.54
CA ARG A 205 -29.41 -53.15 6.55
C ARG A 205 -28.46 -52.38 7.51
N ARG A 206 -28.32 -51.04 7.40
CA ARG A 206 -28.96 -49.94 8.20
C ARG A 206 -28.48 -49.75 9.66
N SER A 207 -27.80 -48.62 9.87
CA SER A 207 -28.04 -47.49 10.83
C SER A 207 -28.36 -47.70 12.32
N SER A 208 -27.65 -46.95 13.18
CA SER A 208 -28.14 -46.26 14.41
C SER A 208 -26.92 -45.56 15.09
N THR A 209 -26.71 -44.25 15.10
CA THR A 209 -27.32 -43.12 15.87
C THR A 209 -26.95 -43.04 17.38
N ALA A 210 -26.19 -41.98 17.70
CA ALA A 210 -26.24 -41.00 18.82
C ALA A 210 -26.13 -41.36 20.33
N ARG A 211 -25.32 -40.50 20.99
CA ARG A 211 -25.38 -39.89 22.34
C ARG A 211 -25.31 -40.76 23.59
N SER A 212 -24.32 -40.46 24.44
CA SER A 212 -24.50 -39.72 25.70
C SER A 212 -23.23 -38.97 26.04
#